data_AF-F0ZDQ7-F1
#
_entry.id   AF-F0ZDQ7-F1
#
_cell.length_a   1.000
_cell.length_b   1.000
_cell.length_c   1.000
_cell.angle_alpha   90.00
_cell.angle_beta   90.00
_cell.angle_gamma   90.00
#
_symmetry.space_group_name_H-M   'P 1'
#
loop_
_entity.id
_entity.type
_entity.pdbx_description
1 polymer ?
#
loop_
_entity_poly.entity_id
_entity_poly.type
_entity_poly.pdbx_seq_one_letter_code
_entity_poly.pdbx_strand_id
1 'polypeptide(L)'
;MKKFLINIFLLLIICKLSNSQIPTAALCTNDPNIIEGGLKCNGTGDSCALGYYCSSNKCMKTTEFASACQDDSECSPYYCNQGKCGNAYFAIAGESCTNDKDCIGRTQLKCVSNVCSLPEGASCTQANECGLDKNCKDSKCTAASKEGDACNDRYDCPVNLVCTYSNNDASSMTCQKPWTKAVGDKCDNSVDAQRIPFFYDCDIGKNLYCGAKGVCVADKPSESCTKCNEGTACSGYSESCVCNNHGVSAEVNNTEKFGVCVPQVYITNECKTTFNNLISCCAENSCPMTQSLLLNQGSCAFKKCSQYSCEMSNCFRATGEYNMLNLAKTACKSYKLPQDYTSKCPTSNDQPNHSNSMLPSIIFSIIFVFVMIILS
;
A
#
# COMPACT_ATOMS: atom_id res chain seq x y z
N MET A 1 -33.40 47.36 12.50
CA MET A 1 -32.19 46.95 13.26
C MET A 1 -32.09 45.45 13.54
N LYS A 2 -33.05 44.79 14.20
CA LYS A 2 -32.98 43.33 14.49
C LYS A 2 -32.77 42.43 13.26
N LYS A 3 -33.47 42.68 12.14
CA LYS A 3 -33.32 41.90 10.90
C LYS A 3 -31.93 42.07 10.23
N PHE A 4 -31.34 43.26 10.33
CA PHE A 4 -30.02 43.55 9.76
C PHE A 4 -28.90 42.83 10.53
N LEU A 5 -28.98 42.81 11.86
CA LEU A 5 -28.06 42.06 12.72
C LEU A 5 -28.14 40.55 12.48
N ILE A 6 -29.33 39.99 12.24
CA ILE A 6 -29.51 38.56 11.92
C ILE A 6 -28.86 38.21 10.58
N ASN A 7 -29.00 39.06 9.56
CA ASN A 7 -28.36 38.82 8.25
C ASN A 7 -26.83 38.90 8.31
N ILE A 8 -26.27 39.84 9.07
CA ILE A 8 -24.82 39.92 9.30
C ILE A 8 -24.32 38.67 10.04
N PHE A 9 -25.06 38.19 11.04
CA PHE A 9 -24.68 37.01 11.80
C PHE A 9 -24.71 35.73 10.93
N LEU A 10 -25.71 35.60 10.05
CA LEU A 10 -25.77 34.52 9.06
C LEU A 10 -24.62 34.59 8.06
N LEU A 11 -24.27 35.79 7.56
CA LEU A 11 -23.15 35.97 6.64
C LEU A 11 -21.81 35.59 7.30
N LEU A 12 -21.61 35.96 8.56
CA LEU A 12 -20.42 35.61 9.33
C LEU A 12 -20.35 34.10 9.64
N ILE A 13 -21.48 33.43 9.87
CA ILE A 13 -21.54 31.97 10.03
C ILE A 13 -21.19 31.27 8.70
N ILE A 14 -21.71 31.75 7.57
CA ILE A 14 -21.38 31.21 6.24
C ILE A 14 -19.88 31.43 5.93
N CYS A 15 -19.32 32.60 6.24
CA CYS A 15 -17.88 32.87 6.07
C CYS A 15 -17.00 32.02 6.99
N LYS A 16 -17.45 31.69 8.21
CA LYS A 16 -16.72 30.76 9.09
C LYS A 16 -16.81 29.30 8.65
N LEU A 17 -17.96 28.89 8.09
CA LEU A 17 -18.14 27.56 7.50
C LEU A 17 -17.38 27.40 6.17
N SER A 18 -17.12 28.48 5.43
CA SER A 18 -16.24 28.43 4.24
C SER A 18 -14.74 28.50 4.56
N ASN A 19 -14.39 28.85 5.81
CA ASN A 19 -13.00 28.89 6.30
C ASN A 19 -12.60 27.67 7.12
N SER A 20 -13.44 26.63 7.20
CA SER A 20 -12.95 25.31 7.57
C SER A 20 -11.90 24.94 6.54
N GLN A 21 -10.63 25.00 6.93
CA GLN A 21 -9.49 24.58 6.14
C GLN A 21 -9.83 23.22 5.56
N ILE A 22 -10.18 23.20 4.26
CA ILE A 22 -10.12 21.98 3.48
C ILE A 22 -8.67 21.54 3.71
N PRO A 23 -8.42 20.38 4.34
CA PRO A 23 -7.06 19.90 4.51
C PRO A 23 -6.46 19.99 3.12
N THR A 24 -5.38 20.75 2.96
CA THR A 24 -4.72 20.96 1.67
C THR A 24 -4.56 19.58 1.06
N ALA A 25 -5.44 19.24 0.13
CA ALA A 25 -5.42 17.96 -0.54
C ALA A 25 -4.00 17.86 -1.07
N ALA A 26 -3.25 16.83 -0.68
CA ALA A 26 -1.89 16.69 -1.14
C ALA A 26 -1.94 16.69 -2.67
N LEU A 27 -1.51 17.80 -3.29
CA LEU A 27 -1.79 18.15 -4.69
C LEU A 27 -1.16 17.18 -5.70
N CYS A 28 -0.29 16.30 -5.23
CA CYS A 28 0.12 15.02 -5.81
C CYS A 28 1.18 14.45 -4.86
N THR A 29 1.38 13.13 -4.85
CA THR A 29 2.51 12.54 -4.14
C THR A 29 3.73 12.58 -5.06
N ASN A 30 4.82 13.17 -4.61
CA ASN A 30 6.11 13.03 -5.29
C ASN A 30 6.53 11.55 -5.19
N ASP A 31 7.00 10.96 -6.29
CA ASP A 31 7.78 9.73 -6.17
C ASP A 31 8.95 10.01 -5.21
N PRO A 32 9.21 9.14 -4.21
CA PRO A 32 10.34 9.35 -3.32
C PRO A 32 11.60 9.43 -4.16
N ASN A 33 12.34 10.55 -4.05
CA ASN A 33 13.59 10.70 -4.76
C ASN A 33 14.53 9.59 -4.28
N ILE A 34 15.01 8.77 -5.22
CA ILE A 34 16.03 7.77 -4.92
C ILE A 34 17.39 8.44 -5.02
N ILE A 35 18.03 8.61 -3.86
CA ILE A 35 19.27 9.36 -3.73
C ILE A 35 20.46 8.41 -3.74
N GLU A 36 21.38 8.59 -4.68
CA GLU A 36 22.60 7.78 -4.76
C GLU A 36 23.48 7.90 -3.51
N GLY A 37 24.35 6.91 -3.31
CA GLY A 37 25.28 6.88 -2.19
C GLY A 37 26.13 8.16 -2.08
N GLY A 38 26.25 8.70 -0.87
CA GLY A 38 27.03 9.89 -0.55
C GLY A 38 26.33 11.23 -0.79
N LEU A 39 25.19 11.24 -1.49
CA LEU A 39 24.41 12.46 -1.73
C LEU A 39 23.55 12.83 -0.51
N LYS A 40 23.11 14.10 -0.47
CA LYS A 40 22.29 14.62 0.63
C LYS A 40 20.89 14.03 0.58
N CYS A 41 20.43 13.51 1.71
CA CYS A 41 19.04 13.12 1.92
C CYS A 41 18.38 14.04 2.94
N ASN A 42 17.13 14.41 2.71
CA ASN A 42 16.26 14.95 3.75
C ASN A 42 15.63 13.76 4.50
N GLY A 43 15.66 13.72 5.82
CA GLY A 43 15.08 12.59 6.59
C GLY A 43 13.56 12.44 6.48
N THR A 44 12.90 13.15 5.55
CA THR A 44 11.45 13.30 5.43
C THR A 44 11.05 13.29 3.96
N GLY A 45 11.23 12.16 3.28
CA GLY A 45 10.71 11.93 1.92
C GLY A 45 11.71 11.40 0.91
N ASP A 46 13.02 11.60 1.13
CA ASP A 46 14.05 11.01 0.28
C ASP A 46 14.35 9.56 0.72
N SER A 47 14.39 8.65 -0.25
CA SER A 47 14.83 7.26 -0.02
C SER A 47 16.23 7.11 -0.59
N CYS A 48 17.19 6.66 0.21
CA CYS A 48 18.50 6.34 -0.34
C CYS A 48 18.43 5.14 -1.29
N ALA A 49 19.33 5.10 -2.27
CA ALA A 49 19.47 3.99 -3.19
C ALA A 49 19.70 2.67 -2.44
N LEU A 50 19.42 1.55 -3.12
CA LEU A 50 19.64 0.22 -2.56
C LEU A 50 21.03 0.09 -1.94
N GLY A 51 21.06 -0.39 -0.70
CA GLY A 51 22.30 -0.58 0.05
C GLY A 51 22.80 0.68 0.72
N TYR A 52 21.93 1.70 0.87
CA TYR A 52 22.21 2.94 1.56
C TYR A 52 21.05 3.35 2.49
N TYR A 53 21.35 4.07 3.56
CA TYR A 53 20.40 4.63 4.53
C TYR A 53 20.69 6.11 4.78
N CYS A 54 19.68 6.88 5.17
CA CYS A 54 19.86 8.31 5.44
C CYS A 54 20.37 8.54 6.86
N SER A 55 21.61 9.02 6.99
CA SER A 55 22.19 9.41 8.28
C SER A 55 22.98 10.70 8.14
N SER A 56 22.82 11.61 9.11
CA SER A 56 23.46 12.93 9.08
C SER A 56 23.23 13.69 7.77
N ASN A 57 22.01 13.60 7.24
CA ASN A 57 21.59 14.16 5.95
C ASN A 57 22.40 13.65 4.74
N LYS A 58 22.94 12.43 4.79
CA LYS A 58 23.60 11.78 3.65
C LYS A 58 23.20 10.31 3.52
N CYS A 59 23.17 9.83 2.28
CA CYS A 59 23.00 8.41 2.02
C CYS A 59 24.30 7.65 2.31
N MET A 60 24.35 6.96 3.44
CA MET A 60 25.47 6.14 3.89
C MET A 60 25.25 4.68 3.50
N LYS A 61 26.32 3.95 3.16
CA LYS A 61 26.22 2.53 2.79
C LYS A 61 25.67 1.72 3.98
N THR A 62 24.72 0.82 3.72
CA THR A 62 24.22 -0.11 4.73
C THR A 62 25.26 -1.17 5.05
N THR A 63 25.21 -1.60 6.29
CA THR A 63 26.07 -2.60 6.87
C THR A 63 25.58 -4.00 6.46
N GLU A 64 26.52 -4.84 6.00
CA GLU A 64 26.19 -6.17 5.48
C GLU A 64 25.69 -7.13 6.58
N PHE A 65 25.00 -8.19 6.17
CA PHE A 65 24.54 -9.24 7.09
C PHE A 65 25.68 -9.77 7.97
N ALA A 66 25.38 -10.05 9.24
CA ALA A 66 26.26 -10.45 10.33
C ALA A 66 27.36 -9.44 10.73
N SER A 67 27.43 -8.27 10.08
CA SER A 67 28.38 -7.21 10.43
C SER A 67 27.89 -6.40 11.63
N ALA A 68 28.81 -5.76 12.36
CA ALA A 68 28.45 -5.01 13.56
C ALA A 68 27.63 -3.75 13.26
N CYS A 69 26.69 -3.41 14.13
CA CYS A 69 25.80 -2.24 14.00
C CYS A 69 25.49 -1.64 15.38
N GLN A 70 24.98 -0.42 15.39
CA GLN A 70 24.41 0.23 16.60
C GLN A 70 22.91 0.50 16.45
N ASP A 71 22.44 0.74 15.22
CA ASP A 71 21.06 1.10 14.92
C ASP A 71 20.47 0.30 13.74
N ASP A 72 19.15 0.08 13.76
CA ASP A 72 18.42 -0.66 12.70
C ASP A 72 18.58 -0.01 11.32
N SER A 73 18.67 1.31 11.25
CA SER A 73 18.84 2.06 10.00
C SER A 73 20.14 1.69 9.28
N GLU A 74 21.19 1.32 10.01
CA GLU A 74 22.46 0.87 9.44
C GLU A 74 22.31 -0.43 8.66
N CYS A 75 21.33 -1.26 9.03
CA CYS A 75 21.22 -2.63 8.57
C CYS A 75 20.26 -2.80 7.39
N SER A 76 19.59 -1.76 6.90
CA SER A 76 18.52 -1.87 5.89
C SER A 76 18.91 -2.78 4.70
N PRO A 77 18.08 -3.78 4.34
CA PRO A 77 16.70 -4.07 4.81
C PRO A 77 16.62 -4.89 6.12
N TYR A 78 17.77 -5.22 6.70
CA TYR A 78 17.92 -5.96 7.95
C TYR A 78 17.77 -5.02 9.16
N TYR A 79 17.89 -5.60 10.35
CA TYR A 79 17.77 -4.88 11.62
C TYR A 79 19.02 -5.14 12.45
N CYS A 80 19.34 -4.21 13.34
CA CYS A 80 20.45 -4.32 14.26
C CYS A 80 20.04 -5.17 15.46
N ASN A 81 20.39 -6.46 15.43
CA ASN A 81 20.08 -7.41 16.48
C ASN A 81 21.36 -7.79 17.25
N GLN A 82 21.39 -7.47 18.54
CA GLN A 82 22.57 -7.70 19.41
C GLN A 82 23.87 -7.09 18.85
N GLY A 83 23.75 -5.91 18.25
CA GLY A 83 24.89 -5.21 17.66
C GLY A 83 25.43 -5.86 16.39
N LYS A 84 24.64 -6.73 15.72
CA LYS A 84 24.93 -7.22 14.37
C LYS A 84 23.72 -7.07 13.45
N CYS A 85 23.97 -6.72 12.19
CA CYS A 85 22.94 -6.70 11.18
C CYS A 85 22.48 -8.12 10.89
N GLY A 86 21.18 -8.36 11.04
CA GLY A 86 20.58 -9.65 10.78
C GLY A 86 19.13 -9.47 10.39
N ASN A 87 18.56 -10.52 9.80
CA ASN A 87 17.13 -10.52 9.53
C ASN A 87 16.37 -10.11 10.80
N ALA A 88 15.34 -9.27 10.63
CA ALA A 88 14.41 -9.07 11.72
C ALA A 88 13.76 -10.39 12.14
N TYR A 89 13.02 -10.28 13.22
CA TYR A 89 12.29 -11.32 13.92
C TYR A 89 11.23 -11.94 13.03
N PHE A 90 11.57 -13.06 12.36
CA PHE A 90 10.70 -13.64 11.34
C PHE A 90 10.49 -15.13 11.43
N ALA A 91 11.21 -15.86 12.30
CA ALA A 91 10.89 -17.26 12.49
C ALA A 91 9.50 -17.35 13.15
N ILE A 92 8.51 -17.74 12.37
CA ILE A 92 7.14 -17.89 12.87
C ILE A 92 6.99 -19.21 13.63
N ALA A 93 5.83 -19.45 14.23
CA ALA A 93 5.59 -20.72 14.90
C ALA A 93 5.81 -21.91 13.93
N GLY A 94 6.71 -22.82 14.33
CA GLY A 94 7.14 -23.99 13.54
C GLY A 94 8.46 -23.82 12.79
N GLU A 95 9.01 -22.61 12.68
CA GLU A 95 10.29 -22.38 12.00
C GLU A 95 11.50 -22.54 12.93
N SER A 96 12.65 -22.89 12.35
CA SER A 96 13.88 -23.08 13.11
C SER A 96 14.40 -21.77 13.70
N CYS A 97 14.94 -21.87 14.91
CA CYS A 97 15.55 -20.76 15.64
C CYS A 97 16.76 -21.26 16.43
N THR A 98 17.65 -20.34 16.79
CA THR A 98 18.77 -20.57 17.71
C THR A 98 18.47 -19.98 19.08
N ASN A 99 17.72 -18.89 19.13
CA ASN A 99 17.32 -18.22 20.37
C ASN A 99 15.96 -17.54 20.22
N ASP A 100 15.31 -17.17 21.34
CA ASP A 100 13.99 -16.52 21.37
C ASP A 100 13.88 -15.31 20.45
N LYS A 101 14.97 -14.56 20.30
CA LYS A 101 14.93 -13.37 19.48
C LYS A 101 14.81 -13.73 18.01
N ASP A 102 15.08 -14.94 17.55
CA ASP A 102 14.91 -15.25 16.13
C ASP A 102 13.41 -15.32 15.74
N CYS A 103 12.54 -15.50 16.74
CA CYS A 103 11.10 -15.68 16.55
C CYS A 103 10.34 -14.35 16.36
N ILE A 104 9.33 -14.35 15.48
CA ILE A 104 8.43 -13.19 15.30
C ILE A 104 7.69 -12.88 16.60
N GLY A 105 7.44 -11.60 16.88
CA GLY A 105 6.71 -11.19 18.07
C GLY A 105 7.37 -11.72 19.35
N ARG A 106 8.59 -11.25 19.66
CA ARG A 106 9.49 -11.74 20.75
C ARG A 106 8.83 -11.96 22.12
N THR A 107 7.67 -11.35 22.34
CA THR A 107 6.83 -11.46 23.53
C THR A 107 5.95 -12.72 23.56
N GLN A 108 5.50 -13.20 22.40
CA GLN A 108 4.61 -14.35 22.28
C GLN A 108 5.36 -15.64 21.93
N LEU A 109 6.26 -15.62 20.93
CA LEU A 109 6.97 -16.83 20.51
C LEU A 109 8.30 -17.02 21.23
N LYS A 110 8.63 -18.29 21.51
CA LYS A 110 9.86 -18.73 22.17
C LYS A 110 10.57 -19.77 21.34
N CYS A 111 11.90 -19.73 21.39
CA CYS A 111 12.73 -20.72 20.74
C CYS A 111 12.87 -21.94 21.64
N VAL A 112 12.03 -22.94 21.42
CA VAL A 112 12.01 -24.18 22.19
C VAL A 112 12.48 -25.30 21.30
N SER A 113 13.52 -26.02 21.72
CA SER A 113 14.10 -27.13 20.95
C SER A 113 14.48 -26.72 19.51
N ASN A 114 15.07 -25.53 19.36
CA ASN A 114 15.45 -24.92 18.07
C ASN A 114 14.27 -24.66 17.12
N VAL A 115 13.05 -24.56 17.64
CA VAL A 115 11.85 -24.20 16.87
C VAL A 115 11.08 -23.08 17.57
N CYS A 116 10.65 -22.08 16.83
CA CYS A 116 9.78 -21.04 17.34
C CYS A 116 8.42 -21.63 17.65
N SER A 117 7.96 -21.45 18.88
CA SER A 117 6.71 -22.02 19.36
C SER A 117 6.04 -21.07 20.33
N LEU A 118 4.71 -21.07 20.29
CA LEU A 118 3.91 -20.42 21.31
C LEU A 118 4.01 -21.27 22.59
N PRO A 119 4.45 -20.71 23.72
CA PRO A 119 4.52 -21.45 24.98
C PRO A 119 3.17 -22.08 25.33
N GLU A 120 3.21 -23.24 25.97
CA GLU A 120 1.98 -23.92 26.39
C GLU A 120 1.14 -23.02 27.31
N GLY A 121 -0.15 -22.89 26.99
CA GLY A 121 -1.09 -22.01 27.71
C GLY A 121 -0.97 -20.52 27.39
N ALA A 122 0.00 -20.09 26.56
CA ALA A 122 0.06 -18.71 26.11
C ALA A 122 -1.08 -18.41 25.13
N SER A 123 -1.59 -17.18 25.22
CA SER A 123 -2.58 -16.65 24.29
C SER A 123 -1.90 -16.20 23.01
N CYS A 124 -2.49 -16.51 21.87
CA CYS A 124 -2.11 -15.88 20.62
C CYS A 124 -2.87 -14.55 20.44
N THR A 125 -2.33 -13.69 19.60
CA THR A 125 -2.92 -12.44 19.13
C THR A 125 -2.90 -12.31 17.61
N GLN A 126 -2.05 -13.09 16.93
CA GLN A 126 -1.87 -13.04 15.49
C GLN A 126 -1.72 -14.45 14.91
N ALA A 127 -2.12 -14.64 13.65
CA ALA A 127 -2.06 -15.96 13.00
C ALA A 127 -0.63 -16.50 12.86
N ASN A 128 0.37 -15.63 12.69
CA ASN A 128 1.80 -16.01 12.61
C ASN A 128 2.39 -16.54 13.94
N GLU A 129 1.68 -16.37 15.05
CA GLU A 129 2.01 -16.97 16.35
C GLU A 129 1.44 -18.39 16.48
N CYS A 130 0.49 -18.73 15.60
CA CYS A 130 -0.05 -20.06 15.48
C CYS A 130 0.72 -20.82 14.39
N GLY A 131 0.84 -22.13 14.59
CA GLY A 131 1.42 -23.00 13.57
C GLY A 131 0.70 -22.80 12.22
N LEU A 132 1.35 -23.22 11.15
CA LEU A 132 1.01 -22.86 9.77
C LEU A 132 -0.39 -23.28 9.29
N ASP A 133 -0.95 -24.32 9.90
CA ASP A 133 -2.28 -24.85 9.66
C ASP A 133 -3.31 -24.32 10.67
N LYS A 134 -2.93 -23.32 11.46
CA LYS A 134 -3.74 -22.75 12.54
C LYS A 134 -3.80 -21.24 12.42
N ASN A 135 -4.91 -20.71 12.92
CA ASN A 135 -5.13 -19.29 13.05
C ASN A 135 -5.35 -18.95 14.52
N CYS A 136 -5.10 -17.69 14.85
CA CYS A 136 -5.38 -17.21 16.19
C CYS A 136 -6.84 -16.79 16.30
N LYS A 137 -7.64 -17.57 17.02
CA LYS A 137 -9.06 -17.30 17.26
C LYS A 137 -9.37 -17.39 18.74
N ASP A 138 -10.03 -16.36 19.26
CA ASP A 138 -10.36 -16.26 20.69
C ASP A 138 -9.13 -16.51 21.59
N SER A 139 -7.99 -15.92 21.18
CA SER A 139 -6.68 -16.08 21.82
C SER A 139 -6.13 -17.51 21.86
N LYS A 140 -6.62 -18.41 21.01
CA LYS A 140 -6.15 -19.79 20.88
C LYS A 140 -5.78 -20.12 19.44
N CYS A 141 -4.75 -20.96 19.28
CA CYS A 141 -4.42 -21.50 17.99
C CYS A 141 -5.35 -22.64 17.61
N THR A 142 -6.28 -22.36 16.71
CA THR A 142 -7.27 -23.32 16.17
C THR A 142 -6.95 -23.64 14.72
N ALA A 143 -7.33 -24.83 14.24
CA ALA A 143 -7.13 -25.19 12.83
C ALA A 143 -7.74 -24.16 11.88
N ALA A 144 -7.04 -23.86 10.79
CA ALA A 144 -7.52 -23.01 9.72
C ALA A 144 -8.70 -23.67 8.99
N SER A 145 -9.65 -22.86 8.54
CA SER A 145 -10.85 -23.29 7.81
C SER A 145 -10.47 -23.77 6.41
N LYS A 146 -11.08 -24.85 5.92
CA LYS A 146 -10.79 -25.42 4.59
C LYS A 146 -11.63 -24.74 3.50
N GLU A 147 -11.34 -25.03 2.24
CA GLU A 147 -12.16 -24.57 1.12
C GLU A 147 -13.63 -25.00 1.31
N GLY A 148 -14.54 -24.03 1.26
CA GLY A 148 -15.98 -24.22 1.50
C GLY A 148 -16.42 -24.05 2.96
N ASP A 149 -15.50 -24.08 3.94
CA ASP A 149 -15.84 -23.85 5.34
C ASP A 149 -16.22 -22.39 5.59
N ALA A 150 -17.11 -22.16 6.56
CA ALA A 150 -17.54 -20.82 6.95
C ALA A 150 -16.38 -20.01 7.54
N CYS A 151 -16.35 -18.72 7.22
CA CYS A 151 -15.36 -17.79 7.72
C CYS A 151 -16.03 -16.42 7.98
N ASN A 152 -15.43 -15.63 8.85
CA ASN A 152 -15.80 -14.24 9.13
C ASN A 152 -14.68 -13.27 8.79
N ASP A 153 -13.43 -13.75 8.77
CA ASP A 153 -12.24 -12.96 8.52
C ASP A 153 -11.33 -13.67 7.50
N ARG A 154 -10.55 -12.92 6.71
CA ARG A 154 -9.51 -13.45 5.83
C ARG A 154 -8.57 -14.40 6.58
N TYR A 155 -8.26 -14.10 7.83
CA TYR A 155 -7.39 -14.90 8.69
C TYR A 155 -8.06 -16.16 9.22
N ASP A 156 -9.34 -16.44 8.94
CA ASP A 156 -9.92 -17.76 9.21
C ASP A 156 -9.47 -18.80 8.18
N CYS A 157 -9.04 -18.37 7.00
CA CYS A 157 -8.68 -19.21 5.87
C CYS A 157 -7.15 -19.33 5.71
N PRO A 158 -6.63 -20.46 5.21
CA PRO A 158 -5.21 -20.63 4.91
C PRO A 158 -4.73 -19.63 3.84
N VAL A 159 -3.41 -19.55 3.69
CA VAL A 159 -2.76 -18.56 2.82
C VAL A 159 -3.21 -18.64 1.36
N ASN A 160 -3.63 -19.80 0.87
CA ASN A 160 -4.10 -20.02 -0.50
C ASN A 160 -5.58 -19.80 -0.74
N LEU A 161 -6.35 -19.46 0.29
CA LEU A 161 -7.79 -19.19 0.19
C LEU A 161 -8.08 -17.76 0.65
N VAL A 162 -9.26 -17.24 0.34
CA VAL A 162 -9.76 -15.95 0.80
C VAL A 162 -11.12 -16.14 1.44
N CYS A 163 -11.41 -15.39 2.50
CA CYS A 163 -12.74 -15.38 3.09
C CYS A 163 -13.63 -14.45 2.26
N THR A 164 -14.62 -15.02 1.57
CA THR A 164 -15.52 -14.23 0.71
C THR A 164 -16.91 -14.86 0.62
N TYR A 165 -17.89 -14.12 0.11
CA TYR A 165 -19.27 -14.57 -0.04
C TYR A 165 -19.36 -15.84 -0.88
N SER A 166 -20.11 -16.83 -0.40
CA SER A 166 -20.24 -18.11 -1.10
C SER A 166 -20.95 -17.99 -2.45
N ASN A 167 -21.92 -17.08 -2.55
CA ASN A 167 -22.64 -16.71 -3.75
C ASN A 167 -23.23 -15.29 -3.62
N ASN A 168 -23.95 -14.82 -4.64
CA ASN A 168 -24.45 -13.44 -4.71
C ASN A 168 -25.58 -13.12 -3.74
N ASP A 169 -26.29 -14.15 -3.27
CA ASP A 169 -27.39 -14.03 -2.31
C ASP A 169 -26.97 -14.35 -0.87
N ALA A 170 -25.72 -14.77 -0.67
CA ALA A 170 -25.24 -15.23 0.62
C ALA A 170 -25.07 -14.07 1.61
N SER A 171 -25.59 -14.29 2.82
CA SER A 171 -25.27 -13.51 4.02
C SER A 171 -24.01 -14.00 4.72
N SER A 172 -23.50 -15.17 4.35
CA SER A 172 -22.33 -15.82 4.96
C SER A 172 -21.15 -15.88 4.00
N MET A 173 -19.94 -15.81 4.56
CA MET A 173 -18.70 -15.99 3.82
C MET A 173 -18.12 -17.40 4.06
N THR A 174 -17.38 -17.88 3.07
CA THR A 174 -16.66 -19.16 3.11
C THR A 174 -15.25 -19.00 2.56
N CYS A 175 -14.33 -19.87 2.94
CA CYS A 175 -13.00 -19.88 2.34
C CYS A 175 -13.04 -20.37 0.90
N GLN A 176 -12.57 -19.56 -0.05
CA GLN A 176 -12.58 -19.86 -1.48
C GLN A 176 -11.23 -19.54 -2.13
N LYS A 177 -11.00 -20.05 -3.34
CA LYS A 177 -9.81 -19.66 -4.12
C LYS A 177 -9.89 -18.19 -4.55
N PRO A 178 -8.78 -17.44 -4.48
CA PRO A 178 -8.74 -16.05 -4.93
C PRO A 178 -8.98 -15.93 -6.44
N TRP A 179 -9.41 -14.74 -6.89
CA TRP A 179 -9.56 -14.38 -8.31
C TRP A 179 -10.47 -15.30 -9.13
N THR A 180 -11.54 -15.80 -8.51
CA THR A 180 -12.52 -16.69 -9.14
C THR A 180 -13.81 -15.99 -9.51
N LYS A 181 -14.12 -14.84 -8.90
CA LYS A 181 -15.41 -14.15 -9.10
C LYS A 181 -15.46 -13.35 -10.40
N ALA A 182 -16.63 -13.39 -11.03
CA ALA A 182 -16.95 -12.69 -12.28
C ALA A 182 -17.58 -11.31 -12.02
N VAL A 183 -17.83 -10.55 -13.09
CA VAL A 183 -18.52 -9.25 -12.99
C VAL A 183 -19.89 -9.42 -12.36
N GLY A 184 -20.23 -8.55 -11.42
CA GLY A 184 -21.49 -8.56 -10.69
C GLY A 184 -21.52 -9.49 -9.48
N ASP A 185 -20.53 -10.38 -9.34
CA ASP A 185 -20.48 -11.25 -8.18
C ASP A 185 -20.18 -10.47 -6.91
N LYS A 186 -20.81 -10.87 -5.81
CA LYS A 186 -20.61 -10.27 -4.50
C LYS A 186 -19.21 -10.58 -3.99
N CYS A 187 -18.51 -9.56 -3.53
CA CYS A 187 -17.15 -9.63 -3.00
C CYS A 187 -17.05 -8.85 -1.68
N ASP A 188 -16.02 -9.15 -0.91
CA ASP A 188 -15.68 -8.45 0.32
C ASP A 188 -14.75 -7.26 0.01
N ASN A 189 -15.23 -6.06 0.32
CA ASN A 189 -14.48 -4.81 0.23
C ASN A 189 -14.13 -4.24 1.61
N SER A 190 -14.16 -5.07 2.66
CA SER A 190 -13.70 -4.68 3.98
C SER A 190 -12.27 -4.14 3.93
N VAL A 191 -12.03 -3.03 4.64
CA VAL A 191 -10.70 -2.44 4.76
C VAL A 191 -9.94 -3.28 5.79
N ASP A 192 -8.93 -3.99 5.32
CA ASP A 192 -7.99 -4.71 6.17
C ASP A 192 -6.58 -4.20 5.86
N ALA A 193 -6.00 -3.48 6.83
CA ALA A 193 -4.69 -2.86 6.70
C ALA A 193 -3.53 -3.87 6.62
N GLN A 194 -3.79 -5.13 7.00
CA GLN A 194 -2.85 -6.23 6.88
C GLN A 194 -3.16 -7.11 5.66
N ARG A 195 -4.31 -6.90 4.99
CA ARG A 195 -4.64 -7.51 3.70
C ARG A 195 -3.58 -7.09 2.73
N ILE A 196 -2.77 -8.06 2.34
CA ILE A 196 -1.97 -7.90 1.16
C ILE A 196 -2.95 -7.52 0.03
N PRO A 197 -2.71 -6.43 -0.72
CA PRO A 197 -3.61 -5.97 -1.78
C PRO A 197 -3.78 -6.97 -2.95
N PHE A 198 -3.49 -8.26 -2.78
CA PHE A 198 -3.48 -9.31 -3.80
C PHE A 198 -4.55 -10.37 -3.48
N PHE A 199 -5.10 -10.40 -2.26
CA PHE A 199 -6.17 -11.33 -1.88
C PHE A 199 -7.55 -10.76 -2.22
N TYR A 200 -7.79 -10.57 -3.52
CA TYR A 200 -9.09 -10.21 -4.04
C TYR A 200 -9.88 -11.44 -4.47
N ASP A 201 -11.18 -11.31 -4.31
CA ASP A 201 -12.15 -12.30 -4.70
C ASP A 201 -12.36 -12.26 -6.23
N CYS A 202 -12.33 -11.04 -6.78
CA CYS A 202 -12.57 -10.74 -8.18
C CYS A 202 -11.41 -11.16 -9.08
N ASP A 203 -11.74 -11.68 -10.26
CA ASP A 203 -10.76 -12.15 -11.24
C ASP A 203 -9.95 -10.99 -11.85
N ILE A 204 -8.81 -10.67 -11.25
CA ILE A 204 -7.88 -9.65 -11.77
C ILE A 204 -7.33 -10.01 -13.16
N GLY A 205 -7.35 -11.28 -13.56
CA GLY A 205 -6.97 -11.69 -14.92
C GLY A 205 -7.96 -11.21 -15.98
N LYS A 206 -9.18 -10.87 -15.56
CA LYS A 206 -10.25 -10.26 -16.37
C LYS A 206 -10.40 -8.76 -16.11
N ASN A 207 -9.38 -8.12 -15.55
CA ASN A 207 -9.39 -6.71 -15.19
C ASN A 207 -10.52 -6.35 -14.20
N LEU A 208 -10.77 -7.21 -13.19
CA LEU A 208 -11.85 -7.01 -12.21
C LEU A 208 -11.30 -6.68 -10.82
N TYR A 209 -12.02 -5.85 -10.07
CA TYR A 209 -11.76 -5.54 -8.66
C TYR A 209 -13.06 -5.45 -7.86
N CYS A 210 -12.95 -5.49 -6.53
CA CYS A 210 -14.12 -5.35 -5.66
C CYS A 210 -14.50 -3.88 -5.48
N GLY A 211 -15.60 -3.46 -6.10
CA GLY A 211 -16.05 -2.07 -6.06
C GLY A 211 -16.60 -1.66 -4.69
N ALA A 212 -16.84 -0.36 -4.51
CA ALA A 212 -17.38 0.22 -3.26
C ALA A 212 -18.75 -0.37 -2.84
N LYS A 213 -19.49 -0.99 -3.77
CA LYS A 213 -20.78 -1.65 -3.52
C LYS A 213 -20.64 -3.12 -3.08
N GLY A 214 -19.42 -3.63 -2.86
CA GLY A 214 -19.20 -5.03 -2.50
C GLY A 214 -19.53 -6.00 -3.66
N VAL A 215 -19.32 -5.56 -4.90
CA VAL A 215 -19.48 -6.39 -6.09
C VAL A 215 -18.30 -6.22 -7.04
N CYS A 216 -17.95 -7.29 -7.73
CA CYS A 216 -16.88 -7.29 -8.72
C CYS A 216 -17.27 -6.45 -9.94
N VAL A 217 -16.42 -5.49 -10.29
CA VAL A 217 -16.62 -4.59 -11.44
C VAL A 217 -15.35 -4.54 -12.27
N ALA A 218 -15.51 -4.20 -13.55
CA ALA A 218 -14.37 -3.97 -14.43
C ALA A 218 -13.62 -2.71 -14.00
N ASP A 219 -12.29 -2.80 -13.93
CA ASP A 219 -11.43 -1.64 -13.78
C ASP A 219 -11.46 -0.77 -15.03
N LYS A 220 -11.50 0.54 -14.80
CA LYS A 220 -11.50 1.58 -15.83
C LYS A 220 -10.33 2.51 -15.52
N PRO A 221 -9.10 2.05 -15.76
CA PRO A 221 -7.92 2.88 -15.54
C PRO A 221 -8.05 4.18 -16.32
N SER A 222 -7.51 5.25 -15.75
CA SER A 222 -7.39 6.52 -16.44
C SER A 222 -6.65 6.32 -17.75
N GLU A 223 -6.97 7.11 -18.77
CA GLU A 223 -6.22 7.08 -20.02
C GLU A 223 -4.74 7.38 -19.73
N SER A 224 -3.85 6.83 -20.56
CA SER A 224 -2.41 7.06 -20.42
C SER A 224 -2.12 8.57 -20.37
N CYS A 225 -1.38 9.01 -19.35
CA CYS A 225 -1.03 10.41 -19.13
C CYS A 225 -2.20 11.33 -18.77
N THR A 226 -3.30 10.78 -18.22
CA THR A 226 -4.36 11.59 -17.60
C THR A 226 -3.75 12.48 -16.53
N LYS A 227 -3.85 13.80 -16.74
CA LYS A 227 -3.35 14.79 -15.79
C LYS A 227 -4.22 14.79 -14.54
N CYS A 228 -3.58 14.90 -13.39
CA CYS A 228 -4.25 14.97 -12.11
C CYS A 228 -3.59 16.06 -11.25
N ASN A 229 -4.38 16.62 -10.35
CA ASN A 229 -3.97 17.61 -9.34
C ASN A 229 -4.33 17.15 -7.92
N GLU A 230 -4.88 15.94 -7.79
CA GLU A 230 -5.20 15.26 -6.55
C GLU A 230 -5.53 13.79 -6.87
N GLY A 231 -5.47 12.90 -5.87
CA GLY A 231 -5.71 11.47 -6.08
C GLY A 231 -7.12 11.14 -6.59
N THR A 232 -8.12 11.96 -6.27
CA THR A 232 -9.52 11.83 -6.71
C THR A 232 -9.74 12.10 -8.19
N ALA A 233 -8.77 12.72 -8.87
CA ALA A 233 -8.84 12.95 -10.31
C ALA A 233 -8.60 11.67 -11.13
N CYS A 234 -8.14 10.59 -10.49
CA CYS A 234 -7.86 9.32 -11.14
C CYS A 234 -9.07 8.38 -11.04
N SER A 235 -9.46 7.76 -12.16
CA SER A 235 -10.67 6.95 -12.26
C SER A 235 -10.45 5.46 -12.02
N GLY A 236 -9.22 4.98 -12.18
CA GLY A 236 -8.88 3.57 -12.05
C GLY A 236 -8.79 3.10 -10.61
N TYR A 237 -8.98 1.80 -10.43
CA TYR A 237 -8.77 1.15 -9.16
C TYR A 237 -7.31 1.27 -8.72
N SER A 238 -7.09 1.66 -7.47
CA SER A 238 -5.76 1.87 -6.90
C SER A 238 -4.91 2.90 -7.65
N GLU A 239 -5.49 3.75 -8.49
CA GLU A 239 -4.71 4.81 -9.12
C GLU A 239 -4.35 5.90 -8.10
N SER A 240 -3.17 6.46 -8.28
CA SER A 240 -2.73 7.62 -7.51
C SER A 240 -2.19 8.68 -8.45
N CYS A 241 -2.32 9.92 -8.02
CA CYS A 241 -1.78 11.06 -8.75
C CYS A 241 -0.30 11.24 -8.41
N VAL A 242 0.58 10.84 -9.33
CA VAL A 242 2.03 10.91 -9.16
C VAL A 242 2.56 12.19 -9.81
N CYS A 243 3.22 13.06 -9.05
CA CYS A 243 3.76 14.31 -9.58
C CYS A 243 4.83 14.01 -10.65
N ASN A 244 4.74 14.67 -11.81
CA ASN A 244 5.84 14.67 -12.76
C ASN A 244 6.91 15.68 -12.32
N ASN A 245 7.90 15.24 -11.54
CA ASN A 245 9.01 16.09 -11.11
C ASN A 245 10.13 16.20 -12.16
N HIS A 246 9.99 15.55 -13.33
CA HIS A 246 11.02 15.64 -14.37
C HIS A 246 11.06 17.06 -14.97
N GLY A 247 12.06 17.84 -14.57
CA GLY A 247 12.42 19.12 -15.18
C GLY A 247 11.77 20.37 -14.57
N VAL A 248 10.94 20.22 -13.53
CA VAL A 248 10.38 21.36 -12.79
C VAL A 248 11.35 21.72 -11.65
N SER A 249 11.92 22.93 -11.66
CA SER A 249 12.80 23.36 -10.56
C SER A 249 12.03 23.33 -9.23
N ALA A 250 12.73 23.05 -8.13
CA ALA A 250 12.14 23.01 -6.79
C ALA A 250 11.45 24.33 -6.36
N GLU A 251 11.65 25.40 -7.13
CA GLU A 251 11.17 26.76 -6.89
C GLU A 251 9.84 27.08 -7.58
N VAL A 252 9.30 26.20 -8.43
CA VAL A 252 8.00 26.44 -9.08
C VAL A 252 6.87 26.24 -8.06
N ASN A 253 6.08 27.30 -7.85
CA ASN A 253 4.92 27.32 -6.96
C ASN A 253 4.00 26.11 -7.20
N ASN A 254 3.56 25.47 -6.12
CA ASN A 254 2.76 24.22 -6.12
C ASN A 254 1.44 24.29 -6.94
N THR A 255 1.00 25.48 -7.36
CA THR A 255 -0.22 25.67 -8.16
C THR A 255 -0.12 25.19 -9.61
N GLU A 256 1.09 24.92 -10.12
CA GLU A 256 1.30 24.45 -11.51
C GLU A 256 1.79 23.00 -11.61
N LYS A 257 1.93 22.30 -10.48
CA LYS A 257 2.33 20.89 -10.49
C LYS A 257 1.14 20.02 -10.88
N PHE A 258 1.19 19.47 -12.08
CA PHE A 258 0.28 18.42 -12.53
C PHE A 258 0.98 17.07 -12.39
N GLY A 259 0.31 16.11 -11.76
CA GLY A 259 0.70 14.72 -11.79
C GLY A 259 0.08 13.98 -12.97
N VAL A 260 0.38 12.68 -13.05
CA VAL A 260 -0.28 11.72 -13.92
C VAL A 260 -0.91 10.63 -13.10
N CYS A 261 -2.09 10.18 -13.51
CA CYS A 261 -2.74 9.03 -12.91
C CYS A 261 -1.99 7.76 -13.26
N VAL A 262 -1.65 6.99 -12.22
CA VAL A 262 -0.85 5.78 -12.35
C VAL A 262 -1.44 4.70 -11.44
N PRO A 263 -1.68 3.48 -11.95
CA PRO A 263 -2.12 2.37 -11.13
C PRO A 263 -1.04 1.95 -10.13
N GLN A 264 -1.39 1.86 -8.85
CA GLN A 264 -0.49 1.35 -7.81
C GLN A 264 -0.36 -0.18 -7.86
N VAL A 265 -1.42 -0.87 -8.31
CA VAL A 265 -1.47 -2.32 -8.54
C VAL A 265 -1.94 -2.59 -9.97
N TYR A 266 -1.22 -3.42 -10.71
CA TYR A 266 -1.64 -3.80 -12.06
C TYR A 266 -2.62 -4.99 -12.01
N ILE A 267 -3.83 -4.76 -12.53
CA ILE A 267 -4.90 -5.77 -12.65
C ILE A 267 -4.79 -6.44 -14.03
N THR A 268 -3.89 -7.41 -14.16
CA THR A 268 -3.63 -8.12 -15.43
C THR A 268 -3.59 -9.64 -15.26
N ASN A 269 -3.75 -10.38 -16.36
CA ASN A 269 -3.62 -11.84 -16.38
C ASN A 269 -2.19 -12.32 -16.06
N GLU A 270 -1.18 -11.55 -16.45
CA GLU A 270 0.21 -11.82 -16.06
C GLU A 270 0.36 -11.74 -14.55
N CYS A 271 -0.14 -10.67 -13.94
CA CYS A 271 -0.12 -10.50 -12.50
C CYS A 271 -0.91 -11.58 -11.77
N LYS A 272 -2.10 -11.96 -12.26
CA LYS A 272 -2.84 -13.13 -11.74
C LYS A 272 -1.99 -14.39 -11.70
N THR A 273 -1.22 -14.65 -12.75
CA THR A 273 -0.36 -15.84 -12.85
C THR A 273 0.77 -15.76 -11.82
N THR A 274 1.46 -14.62 -11.75
CA THR A 274 2.55 -14.40 -10.80
C THR A 274 2.08 -14.54 -9.34
N PHE A 275 0.92 -13.96 -9.01
CA PHE A 275 0.37 -14.10 -7.67
C PHE A 275 -0.07 -15.53 -7.36
N ASN A 276 -0.69 -16.26 -8.30
CA ASN A 276 -1.01 -17.68 -8.11
C ASN A 276 0.23 -18.51 -7.81
N ASN A 277 1.33 -18.27 -8.53
CA ASN A 277 2.59 -18.98 -8.32
C ASN A 277 3.18 -18.68 -6.94
N LEU A 278 3.15 -17.41 -6.52
CA LEU A 278 3.60 -17.02 -5.19
C LEU A 278 2.75 -17.67 -4.08
N ILE A 279 1.42 -17.58 -4.19
CA ILE A 279 0.49 -18.18 -3.24
C ILE A 279 0.71 -19.70 -3.15
N SER A 280 0.84 -20.37 -4.30
CA SER A 280 1.04 -21.83 -4.34
C SER A 280 2.35 -22.21 -3.68
N CYS A 281 3.45 -21.51 -4.01
CA CYS A 281 4.73 -21.74 -3.37
C CYS A 281 4.68 -21.52 -1.85
N CYS A 282 4.02 -20.44 -1.41
CA CYS A 282 3.86 -20.17 0.01
C CYS A 282 2.99 -21.24 0.69
N ALA A 283 1.92 -21.72 0.07
CA ALA A 283 1.12 -22.80 0.63
C ALA A 283 1.89 -24.12 0.73
N GLU A 284 2.63 -24.50 -0.32
CA GLU A 284 3.46 -25.71 -0.36
C GLU A 284 4.58 -25.70 0.69
N ASN A 285 5.20 -24.54 0.89
CA ASN A 285 6.27 -24.37 1.88
C ASN A 285 5.74 -23.97 3.25
N SER A 286 4.42 -23.84 3.40
CA SER A 286 3.80 -23.33 4.61
C SER A 286 4.45 -22.02 5.05
N CYS A 287 4.41 -21.01 4.19
CA CYS A 287 4.90 -19.68 4.48
C CYS A 287 3.73 -18.72 4.66
N PRO A 288 3.68 -17.95 5.75
CA PRO A 288 2.69 -16.90 5.91
C PRO A 288 2.93 -15.82 4.85
N MET A 289 1.86 -15.25 4.35
CA MET A 289 1.92 -14.09 3.49
C MET A 289 1.29 -12.92 4.23
N THR A 290 2.13 -12.01 4.70
CA THR A 290 1.73 -10.66 5.11
C THR A 290 2.58 -9.66 4.34
N GLN A 291 2.08 -8.43 4.17
CA GLN A 291 2.77 -7.41 3.37
C GLN A 291 4.21 -7.16 3.85
N SER A 292 4.42 -7.14 5.17
CA SER A 292 5.74 -6.93 5.78
C SER A 292 6.70 -8.11 5.59
N LEU A 293 6.20 -9.32 5.34
CA LEU A 293 7.02 -10.52 5.22
C LEU A 293 7.39 -10.83 3.77
N LEU A 294 6.55 -10.50 2.79
CA LEU A 294 6.73 -10.94 1.39
C LEU A 294 8.08 -10.60 0.78
N LEU A 295 8.57 -9.38 1.03
CA LEU A 295 9.84 -8.89 0.47
C LEU A 295 10.94 -8.81 1.52
N ASN A 296 10.70 -9.36 2.71
CA ASN A 296 11.73 -9.43 3.72
C ASN A 296 12.62 -10.66 3.47
N GLN A 297 13.92 -10.45 3.23
CA GLN A 297 14.87 -11.52 2.92
C GLN A 297 14.98 -12.60 4.01
N GLY A 298 14.58 -12.29 5.24
CA GLY A 298 14.54 -13.21 6.37
C GLY A 298 13.29 -14.07 6.49
N SER A 299 12.20 -13.72 5.81
CA SER A 299 10.93 -14.43 5.94
C SER A 299 10.95 -15.79 5.25
N CYS A 300 10.07 -16.69 5.69
CA CYS A 300 9.80 -17.96 4.99
C CYS A 300 9.48 -17.70 3.50
N ALA A 301 8.52 -16.80 3.25
CA ALA A 301 8.03 -16.50 1.92
C ALA A 301 9.16 -16.07 0.98
N PHE A 302 10.08 -15.20 1.44
CA PHE A 302 11.20 -14.80 0.60
C PHE A 302 12.24 -15.92 0.47
N LYS A 303 12.63 -16.58 1.57
CA LYS A 303 13.64 -17.65 1.52
C LYS A 303 13.25 -18.81 0.61
N LYS A 304 11.96 -19.15 0.56
CA LYS A 304 11.43 -20.30 -0.20
C LYS A 304 10.84 -19.90 -1.56
N CYS A 305 10.28 -18.69 -1.65
CA CYS A 305 9.51 -18.22 -2.80
C CYS A 305 10.00 -16.87 -3.33
N SER A 306 11.29 -16.54 -3.15
CA SER A 306 11.90 -15.26 -3.59
C SER A 306 11.70 -15.01 -5.08
N GLN A 307 11.81 -16.03 -5.94
CA GLN A 307 11.58 -15.87 -7.38
C GLN A 307 10.21 -15.24 -7.63
N TYR A 308 9.14 -15.85 -7.11
CA TYR A 308 7.78 -15.36 -7.30
C TYR A 308 7.51 -14.05 -6.54
N SER A 309 8.10 -13.87 -5.36
CA SER A 309 8.01 -12.62 -4.59
C SER A 309 8.61 -11.45 -5.38
N CYS A 310 9.72 -11.70 -6.09
CA CYS A 310 10.39 -10.73 -6.94
C CYS A 310 9.67 -10.52 -8.27
N GLU A 311 9.16 -11.56 -8.93
CA GLU A 311 8.33 -11.39 -10.13
C GLU A 311 7.07 -10.57 -9.81
N MET A 312 6.45 -10.84 -8.66
CA MET A 312 5.26 -10.15 -8.17
C MET A 312 5.48 -8.65 -8.03
N SER A 313 6.70 -8.23 -7.72
CA SER A 313 7.00 -6.80 -7.57
C SER A 313 6.85 -5.99 -8.87
N ASN A 314 6.85 -6.64 -10.04
CA ASN A 314 6.50 -6.01 -11.32
C ASN A 314 5.02 -5.64 -11.41
N CYS A 315 4.18 -6.20 -10.54
CA CYS A 315 2.74 -5.92 -10.44
C CYS A 315 2.41 -4.73 -9.54
N PHE A 316 3.42 -4.00 -9.04
CA PHE A 316 3.22 -2.80 -8.23
C PHE A 316 4.02 -1.62 -8.70
N ARG A 317 3.41 -0.46 -8.55
CA ARG A 317 4.10 0.83 -8.54
C ARG A 317 3.78 1.51 -7.22
N ALA A 318 4.33 1.01 -6.12
CA ALA A 318 4.03 1.54 -4.80
C ALA A 318 4.79 2.85 -4.56
N THR A 319 4.12 3.97 -4.80
CA THR A 319 4.58 5.30 -4.39
C THR A 319 3.61 5.81 -3.33
N GLY A 320 3.85 5.38 -2.09
CA GLY A 320 3.00 5.62 -0.92
C GLY A 320 3.65 5.05 0.35
N GLU A 321 2.98 5.18 1.50
CA GLU A 321 3.50 4.82 2.85
C GLU A 321 4.09 3.40 2.94
N TYR A 322 3.64 2.48 2.10
CA TYR A 322 3.94 1.06 2.21
C TYR A 322 5.29 0.62 1.61
N ASN A 323 6.03 1.51 0.95
CA ASN A 323 7.43 1.33 0.53
C ASN A 323 7.79 -0.01 -0.18
N MET A 324 6.80 -0.74 -0.72
CA MET A 324 6.98 -2.06 -1.34
C MET A 324 7.93 -1.99 -2.54
N LEU A 325 7.96 -0.84 -3.22
CA LEU A 325 8.92 -0.55 -4.29
C LEU A 325 10.36 -0.60 -3.79
N ASN A 326 10.67 0.07 -2.67
CA ASN A 326 12.02 0.07 -2.13
C ASN A 326 12.36 -1.28 -1.48
N LEU A 327 11.40 -1.95 -0.85
CA LEU A 327 11.59 -3.32 -0.37
C LEU A 327 11.90 -4.28 -1.53
N ALA A 328 11.17 -4.20 -2.63
CA ALA A 328 11.38 -5.04 -3.80
C ALA A 328 12.72 -4.73 -4.47
N LYS A 329 13.02 -3.44 -4.71
CA LYS A 329 14.33 -3.00 -5.20
C LYS A 329 15.45 -3.58 -4.33
N THR A 330 15.25 -3.55 -3.01
CA THR A 330 16.28 -3.99 -2.08
C THR A 330 16.43 -5.49 -2.02
N ALA A 331 15.31 -6.20 -2.03
CA ALA A 331 15.30 -7.65 -1.86
C ALA A 331 15.67 -8.38 -3.16
N CYS A 332 15.29 -7.84 -4.31
CA CYS A 332 15.28 -8.53 -5.59
C CYS A 332 16.36 -8.00 -6.54
N LYS A 333 17.40 -8.80 -6.78
CA LYS A 333 18.49 -8.46 -7.72
C LYS A 333 18.02 -8.21 -9.16
N SER A 334 16.91 -8.83 -9.55
CA SER A 334 16.31 -8.72 -10.88
C SER A 334 15.15 -7.73 -10.96
N TYR A 335 14.97 -6.88 -9.93
CA TYR A 335 13.89 -5.91 -9.92
C TYR A 335 14.00 -4.98 -11.13
N LYS A 336 12.94 -4.96 -11.95
CA LYS A 336 12.76 -3.94 -12.98
C LYS A 336 11.72 -2.98 -12.45
N LEU A 337 12.06 -1.69 -12.41
CA LEU A 337 11.04 -0.66 -12.26
C LEU A 337 9.95 -0.95 -13.30
N PRO A 338 8.67 -1.06 -12.89
CA PRO A 338 7.56 -1.05 -13.82
C PRO A 338 7.75 0.12 -14.75
N GLN A 339 7.38 -0.09 -16.01
CA GLN A 339 7.53 0.86 -17.09
C GLN A 339 7.31 2.29 -16.60
N ASP A 340 8.30 3.18 -16.78
CA ASP A 340 8.16 4.56 -16.34
C ASP A 340 7.08 5.25 -17.19
N TYR A 341 5.85 5.32 -16.67
CA TYR A 341 4.76 5.98 -17.39
C TYR A 341 4.98 7.49 -17.47
N THR A 342 5.78 8.08 -16.57
CA THR A 342 6.06 9.53 -16.63
C THR A 342 6.96 9.87 -17.80
N SER A 343 7.93 8.99 -18.13
CA SER A 343 8.82 9.20 -19.28
C SER A 343 8.11 9.10 -20.63
N LYS A 344 6.91 8.51 -20.68
CA LYS A 344 6.09 8.38 -21.90
C LYS A 344 5.11 9.53 -22.07
N CYS A 345 4.90 10.35 -21.05
CA CYS A 345 3.99 11.47 -21.13
C CYS A 345 4.70 12.67 -21.75
N PRO A 346 4.13 13.28 -22.80
CA PRO A 346 4.74 14.45 -23.43
C PRO A 346 4.96 15.55 -22.38
N THR A 347 6.18 16.08 -22.31
CA THR A 347 6.51 17.21 -21.44
C THR A 347 5.78 18.46 -21.94
N SER A 348 5.27 19.29 -21.03
CA SER A 348 4.25 20.32 -21.33
C SER A 348 4.68 21.48 -22.23
N ASN A 349 5.83 21.40 -22.91
CA ASN A 349 6.21 22.39 -23.91
C ASN A 349 5.35 22.34 -25.18
N ASP A 350 4.54 21.28 -25.35
CA ASP A 350 3.66 21.11 -26.50
C ASP A 350 2.18 21.46 -26.23
N GLN A 351 1.85 22.14 -25.12
CA GLN A 351 0.46 22.54 -24.90
C GLN A 351 0.08 23.80 -25.70
N PRO A 352 -0.99 23.77 -26.50
CA PRO A 352 -1.56 24.96 -27.10
C PRO A 352 -2.09 25.86 -25.97
N ASN A 353 -1.72 27.14 -26.02
CA ASN A 353 -2.19 28.20 -25.12
C ASN A 353 -3.71 28.16 -24.95
N HIS A 354 -4.21 27.49 -23.92
CA HIS A 354 -5.60 27.62 -23.51
C HIS A 354 -5.74 28.94 -22.75
N SER A 355 -6.39 29.89 -23.43
CA SER A 355 -6.64 31.24 -22.97
C SER A 355 -7.46 31.25 -21.66
N ASN A 356 -7.07 32.15 -20.75
CA ASN A 356 -7.65 32.43 -19.45
C ASN A 356 -9.18 32.28 -19.38
N SER A 357 -9.63 31.37 -18.52
CA SER A 357 -11.01 31.19 -18.09
C SER A 357 -11.52 32.40 -17.29
N MET A 358 -12.61 33.02 -17.76
CA MET A 358 -13.30 34.19 -17.17
C MET A 358 -14.11 33.89 -15.89
N LEU A 359 -13.98 32.70 -15.29
CA LEU A 359 -14.81 32.25 -14.18
C LEU A 359 -14.77 33.10 -12.88
N PRO A 360 -13.69 33.82 -12.50
CA PRO A 360 -13.72 34.67 -11.31
C PRO A 360 -14.69 35.85 -11.44
N SER A 361 -14.93 36.37 -12.65
CA SER A 361 -15.65 37.63 -12.84
C SER A 361 -17.16 37.50 -12.63
N ILE A 362 -17.74 36.32 -12.90
CA ILE A 362 -19.18 36.07 -12.76
C ILE A 362 -19.59 35.96 -11.29
N ILE A 363 -18.75 35.31 -10.46
CA ILE A 363 -19.03 35.13 -9.03
C ILE A 363 -18.97 36.48 -8.30
N PHE A 364 -18.00 37.34 -8.61
CA PHE A 364 -17.93 38.69 -8.06
C PHE A 364 -19.14 39.55 -8.48
N SER A 365 -19.62 39.39 -9.72
CA SER A 365 -20.79 40.13 -10.21
C SER A 365 -22.08 39.73 -9.48
N ILE A 366 -22.28 38.43 -9.21
CA ILE A 366 -23.47 37.94 -8.49
C ILE A 366 -23.45 38.41 -7.02
N ILE A 367 -22.30 38.37 -6.36
CA ILE A 367 -22.15 38.86 -4.99
C ILE A 367 -22.44 40.37 -4.92
N PHE A 368 -21.97 41.15 -5.90
CA PHE A 368 -22.22 42.59 -5.94
C PHE A 368 -23.70 42.95 -6.09
N VAL A 369 -24.43 42.20 -6.93
CA VAL A 369 -25.88 42.38 -7.13
C VAL A 369 -26.66 42.04 -5.85
N PHE A 370 -26.31 40.96 -5.15
CA PHE A 370 -26.96 40.60 -3.90
C PHE A 370 -26.73 41.64 -2.79
N VAL A 371 -25.53 42.21 -2.70
CA VAL A 371 -25.22 43.28 -1.74
C VAL A 371 -26.03 44.55 -2.04
N MET A 372 -26.16 44.93 -3.31
CA MET A 372 -26.98 46.07 -3.73
C MET A 372 -28.47 45.89 -3.40
N ILE A 373 -29.02 44.69 -3.60
CA ILE A 373 -30.43 44.38 -3.30
C ILE A 373 -30.71 44.41 -1.79
N ILE A 374 -29.75 44.01 -0.96
CA ILE A 374 -29.91 44.01 0.51
C ILE A 374 -29.75 45.42 1.11
N LEU A 375 -29.01 46.31 0.43
CA LEU A 375 -28.77 47.69 0.87
C LEU A 375 -29.82 48.70 0.37
N SER A 376 -30.66 48.31 -0.60
CA SER A 376 -31.82 49.08 -1.08
C SER A 376 -33.05 48.75 -0.25
#